data_AF-A0AAU6BWT8-F1
#
_entry.id   AF-A0AAU6BWT8-F1
#
_cell.length_a   1.000
_cell.length_b   1.000
_cell.length_c   1.000
_cell.angle_alpha   90.00
_cell.angle_beta   90.00
_cell.angle_gamma   90.00
#
_symmetry.space_group_name_H-M   'P 1'
#
loop_
_entity.id
_entity.type
_entity.pdbx_description
1 polymer ?
#
loop_
_entity_poly.entity_id
_entity_poly.type
_entity_poly.pdbx_seq_one_letter_code
_entity_poly.pdbx_strand_id
1 'polypeptide(L)' 'MSDEEPAPTYAECVLCREPTEYPESYKGITLCPVCEWQEAQRTACSG' A
#
# COMPACT_ATOMS: atom_id res chain seq x y z
N MET A 1 6.16 3.31 32.47
CA MET A 1 5.13 4.12 31.81
C MET A 1 5.68 4.48 30.45
N SER A 2 5.18 4.06 29.31
CA SER A 2 4.40 2.91 28.82
C SER A 2 4.71 2.98 27.32
N ASP A 3 4.97 1.84 26.70
CA ASP A 3 5.23 1.65 25.27
C ASP A 3 4.66 2.76 24.37
N GLU A 4 5.54 3.62 23.86
CA GLU A 4 5.31 4.34 22.62
C GLU A 4 5.68 3.36 21.51
N GLU A 5 4.80 2.39 21.22
CA GLU A 5 4.90 1.62 19.98
C GLU A 5 4.83 2.65 18.85
N PRO A 6 5.91 2.89 18.08
CA PRO A 6 5.84 3.83 16.98
C PRO A 6 4.72 3.32 16.07
N ALA A 7 3.67 4.12 15.90
CA ALA A 7 2.53 3.75 15.07
C ALA A 7 3.07 3.12 13.78
N PRO A 8 2.61 1.92 13.40
CA PRO A 8 3.21 1.19 12.29
C PRO A 8 3.24 2.13 11.09
N THR A 9 4.43 2.45 10.64
CA THR A 9 4.64 3.37 9.54
C THR A 9 4.13 2.66 8.30
N TYR A 10 2.95 3.09 7.85
CA TYR A 10 2.35 2.56 6.65
C TYR A 10 3.20 2.92 5.46
N ALA A 11 3.37 1.97 4.53
CA ALA A 11 4.07 2.26 3.28
C ALA A 11 3.31 3.34 2.51
N GLU A 12 4.03 4.22 1.81
CA GLU A 12 3.42 5.18 0.90
C GLU A 12 3.27 4.57 -0.49
N CYS A 13 2.07 4.69 -1.08
CA CYS A 13 1.83 4.23 -2.44
C CYS A 13 2.62 5.08 -3.44
N VAL A 14 3.39 4.45 -4.35
CA VAL A 14 4.18 5.21 -5.34
C VAL A 14 3.35 5.94 -6.40
N LEU A 15 2.05 5.61 -6.53
CA LEU A 15 1.15 6.27 -7.49
C LEU A 15 0.39 7.44 -6.86
N CYS A 16 -0.33 7.21 -5.75
CA CYS A 16 -1.15 8.24 -5.12
C CYS A 16 -0.48 8.95 -3.93
N ARG A 17 0.65 8.43 -3.42
CA ARG A 17 1.36 8.92 -2.22
C ARG A 17 0.51 8.95 -0.95
N GLU A 18 -0.53 8.12 -0.90
CA GLU A 18 -1.33 7.92 0.29
C GLU A 18 -0.73 6.78 1.13
N PRO A 19 -0.85 6.83 2.47
CA PRO A 19 -0.49 5.73 3.32
C PRO A 19 -1.37 4.52 2.98
N THR A 20 -0.72 3.39 2.71
CA THR A 20 -1.40 2.14 2.41
C THR A 20 -1.95 1.49 3.68
N GLU A 21 -2.78 0.45 3.55
CA GLU A 21 -3.15 -0.37 4.71
C GLU A 21 -2.00 -1.28 5.19
N TYR A 22 -0.93 -1.38 4.38
CA TYR A 22 0.21 -2.25 4.66
C TYR A 22 1.33 -1.47 5.35
N PRO A 23 1.95 -2.04 6.39
CA PRO A 23 3.13 -1.43 7.01
C PRO A 23 4.32 -1.48 6.05
N GLU A 24 5.28 -0.56 6.19
CA GLU A 24 6.53 -0.53 5.42
C GLU A 24 7.37 -1.81 5.57
N SER A 25 7.12 -2.57 6.63
CA SER A 25 7.73 -3.88 6.88
C SER A 25 7.25 -4.97 5.90
N TYR A 26 6.14 -4.74 5.19
CA TYR A 26 5.59 -5.66 4.21
C TYR A 26 6.43 -5.63 2.91
N LYS A 27 7.38 -6.55 2.79
CA LYS A 27 8.28 -6.60 1.63
C LYS A 27 7.55 -7.01 0.36
N GLY A 28 7.66 -6.18 -0.68
CA GLY A 28 7.20 -6.48 -2.03
C GLY A 28 5.97 -5.70 -2.49
N ILE A 29 5.32 -4.95 -1.58
CA ILE A 29 4.21 -4.07 -1.94
C ILE A 29 4.72 -2.64 -2.13
N THR A 30 4.60 -2.13 -3.36
CA THR A 30 4.89 -0.72 -3.71
C THR A 30 3.62 0.07 -4.03
N LEU A 31 2.46 -0.59 -4.13
CA LEU A 31 1.17 -0.01 -4.48
C LEU A 31 0.16 -0.23 -3.37
N CYS A 32 -0.74 0.73 -3.13
CA CYS A 32 -1.89 0.49 -2.28
C CYS A 32 -2.84 -0.55 -2.92
N PRO A 33 -3.64 -1.27 -2.13
CA PRO A 33 -4.52 -2.33 -2.65
C PRO A 33 -5.55 -1.81 -3.66
N VAL A 34 -5.93 -0.54 -3.56
CA VAL A 34 -6.78 0.14 -4.56
C VAL A 34 -6.06 0.26 -5.91
N CYS A 35 -4.83 0.77 -5.91
CA CYS A 35 -4.04 0.91 -7.13
C CYS A 35 -3.67 -0.44 -7.75
N GLU A 36 -3.31 -1.43 -6.91
CA GLU A 36 -3.04 -2.80 -7.37
C GLU A 36 -4.24 -3.40 -8.09
N TRP A 37 -5.44 -3.30 -7.50
CA TRP A 37 -6.67 -3.78 -8.11
C TRP A 37 -7.03 -3.02 -9.39
N GLN A 38 -6.79 -1.70 -9.45
CA GLN A 38 -7.00 -0.92 -10.67
C GLN A 38 -6.10 -1.38 -11.82
N GLU A 39 -4.82 -1.65 -11.55
CA GLU A 39 -3.88 -2.13 -12.58
C GLU A 39 -4.24 -3.54 -13.04
N ALA A 40 -4.61 -4.43 -12.12
CA ALA A 40 -5.10 -5.77 -12.43
C ALA A 40 -6.37 -5.73 -13.30
N GLN A 41 -7.34 -4.88 -12.96
CA GLN A 41 -8.56 -4.72 -13.74
C GLN A 41 -8.33 -4.07 -15.10
N ARG A 42 -7.45 -3.06 -15.20
CA ARG A 42 -7.11 -2.45 -16.49
C ARG A 42 -6.59 -3.49 -17.46
N THR A 43 -5.73 -4.37 -16.99
CA THR A 43 -5.20 -5.49 -17.76
C THR A 43 -6.31 -6.49 -18.14
N ALA A 44 -7.29 -6.71 -17.25
CA ALA A 44 -8.41 -7.62 -17.50
C ALA A 44 -9.48 -7.06 -18.46
N CYS A 45 -9.71 -5.74 -18.49
CA CYS A 45 -10.75 -5.09 -19.31
C CYS A 45 -10.26 -4.57 -20.66
N SER A 46 -8.97 -4.71 -21.00
CA SER A 46 -8.41 -4.33 -22.30
C SER A 46 -8.48 -5.43 -23.37
N GLY A 47 -9.42 -6.38 -23.22
CA GLY A 47 -9.60 -7.54 -24.10
C GLY A 47 -10.73 -7.37 -25.11
#